data_AF-A0AAW5QEI2-F1
#
_entry.id   AF-A0AAW5QEI2-F1
#
_cell.length_a   1.000
_cell.length_b   1.000
_cell.length_c   1.000
_cell.angle_alpha   90.00
_cell.angle_beta   90.00
_cell.angle_gamma   90.00
#
_symmetry.space_group_name_H-M   'P 1'
#
loop_
_entity.id
_entity.type
_entity.pdbx_description
1 polymer ?
#
loop_
_entity_poly.entity_id
_entity_poly.type
_entity_poly.pdbx_seq_one_letter_code
_entity_poly.pdbx_strand_id
1 'polypeptide(L)' 'MDAATTPSPEQRIADTVLLLLRTKGPKAVTIEAVANVAGMARTTIYRRYRDRSEMLRR' A
#
# COMPACT_ATOMS: atom_id res chain seq x y z
N MET A 1 27.02 -8.30 4.75
CA MET A 1 25.94 -9.26 5.07
C MET A 1 24.77 -8.44 5.59
N ASP A 2 24.05 -7.77 4.70
CA ASP A 2 22.82 -7.07 5.09
C ASP A 2 21.74 -8.13 5.28
N ALA A 3 21.31 -8.32 6.52
CA ALA A 3 20.18 -9.17 6.82
C ALA A 3 18.99 -8.65 6.00
N ALA A 4 18.53 -9.47 5.04
CA ALA A 4 17.38 -9.21 4.20
C ALA A 4 16.14 -9.05 5.09
N THR A 5 15.94 -7.83 5.58
CA THR A 5 14.78 -7.47 6.38
C THR A 5 13.61 -7.50 5.42
N THR A 6 12.83 -8.57 5.49
CA THR A 6 11.55 -8.66 4.79
C THR A 6 10.79 -7.37 5.06
N PRO A 7 10.39 -6.62 4.01
CA PRO A 7 9.77 -5.32 4.21
C PRO A 7 8.52 -5.48 5.07
N SER A 8 8.31 -4.54 5.99
CA SER A 8 7.12 -4.53 6.82
C SER A 8 5.87 -4.42 5.94
N PRO A 9 4.69 -4.85 6.42
CA PRO A 9 3.45 -4.60 5.70
C PRO A 9 3.24 -3.12 5.35
N GLU A 10 3.63 -2.21 6.25
CA GLU A 10 3.54 -0.76 6.04
C GLU A 10 4.43 -0.30 4.89
N GLN A 11 5.68 -0.80 4.81
CA GLN A 11 6.59 -0.50 3.71
C GLN A 11 6.04 -1.00 2.37
N ARG A 12 5.56 -2.26 2.33
CA ARG A 12 4.95 -2.82 1.11
C ARG A 12 3.74 -2.03 0.63
N ILE A 13 2.92 -1.53 1.56
CA ILE A 13 1.76 -0.68 1.23
C ILE A 13 2.23 0.66 0.66
N ALA A 14 3.20 1.32 1.30
CA ALA A 14 3.75 2.59 0.84
C ALA A 14 4.38 2.48 -0.55
N ASP A 15 5.21 1.46 -0.79
CA ASP A 15 5.84 1.21 -2.08
C ASP A 15 4.80 0.98 -3.19
N THR A 16 3.74 0.22 -2.86
CA THR A 16 2.63 -0.04 -3.77
C THR A 16 1.82 1.22 -4.09
N VAL A 17 1.56 2.07 -3.09
CA VAL A 17 0.90 3.36 -3.28
C VAL A 17 1.72 4.24 -4.21
N LEU A 18 3.03 4.36 -3.98
CA LEU A 18 3.93 5.14 -4.84
C LEU A 18 3.99 4.58 -6.27
N LEU A 19 4.02 3.25 -6.43
CA LEU A 19 3.97 2.59 -7.74
C LEU A 19 2.68 2.97 -8.49
N LEU A 20 1.52 2.85 -7.85
CA LEU A 20 0.22 3.17 -8.45
C LEU A 20 0.10 4.67 -8.76
N LEU A 21 0.58 5.54 -7.88
CA LEU A 21 0.62 6.99 -8.10
C LEU A 21 1.42 7.33 -9.36
N ARG A 22 2.62 6.76 -9.52
CA ARG A 22 3.51 7.04 -10.65
C ARG A 22 3.01 6.47 -11.97
N THR A 23 2.36 5.30 -11.94
CA THR A 23 1.98 4.57 -13.16
C THR A 23 0.56 4.84 -13.63
N LYS A 24 -0.37 5.12 -12.71
CA LYS A 24 -1.81 5.23 -13.01
C LYS A 24 -2.47 6.49 -12.44
N GLY A 25 -1.71 7.29 -11.69
CA GLY A 25 -2.21 8.51 -11.06
C GLY A 25 -3.04 8.27 -9.79
N PRO A 26 -3.40 9.35 -9.08
CA PRO A 26 -4.01 9.27 -7.75
C PRO A 26 -5.36 8.57 -7.73
N LYS A 27 -6.19 8.74 -8.77
CA LYS A 27 -7.52 8.09 -8.82
C LYS A 27 -7.44 6.57 -8.84
N ALA A 28 -6.36 5.99 -9.37
CA ALA A 28 -6.15 4.56 -9.42
C ALA A 28 -5.67 3.95 -8.08
N VAL A 29 -5.27 4.79 -7.13
CA VAL A 29 -4.83 4.34 -5.80
C VAL A 29 -6.06 4.08 -4.94
N THR A 30 -6.63 2.89 -5.04
CA THR A 30 -7.73 2.42 -4.16
C THR A 30 -7.22 1.40 -3.16
N ILE A 31 -7.94 1.21 -2.04
CA ILE A 31 -7.61 0.17 -1.05
C ILE A 31 -7.53 -1.21 -1.72
N GLU A 32 -8.43 -1.48 -2.67
CA GLU A 32 -8.45 -2.72 -3.44
C GLU A 32 -7.26 -2.85 -4.37
N ALA A 33 -6.92 -1.81 -5.14
CA ALA A 33 -5.76 -1.84 -6.03
C ALA A 33 -4.46 -2.04 -5.26
N VAL A 34 -4.31 -1.38 -4.10
CA VAL A 34 -3.14 -1.55 -3.23
C VAL A 34 -3.11 -2.95 -2.64
N ALA A 35 -4.22 -3.47 -2.13
CA ALA A 35 -4.31 -4.83 -1.60
C ALA A 35 -3.91 -5.88 -2.66
N ASN A 36 -4.43 -5.74 -3.87
CA ASN A 36 -4.14 -6.66 -4.97
C ASN A 36 -2.67 -6.61 -5.40
N VAL A 37 -2.10 -5.42 -5.57
CA VAL A 37 -0.69 -5.27 -6.00
C VAL A 37 0.29 -5.64 -4.90
N ALA A 38 -0.02 -5.33 -3.64
CA ALA A 38 0.82 -5.68 -2.49
C ALA A 38 0.69 -7.16 -2.07
N GLY A 39 -0.22 -7.93 -2.67
CA GLY A 39 -0.49 -9.33 -2.29
C GLY A 39 -1.07 -9.46 -0.88
N MET A 40 -1.91 -8.52 -0.45
CA MET A 40 -2.47 -8.47 0.89
C MET A 40 -3.99 -8.56 0.88
N ALA A 41 -4.56 -9.13 1.95
CA ALA A 41 -5.99 -9.03 2.18
C ALA A 41 -6.40 -7.57 2.45
N ARG A 42 -7.59 -7.16 1.98
CA ARG A 42 -8.17 -5.84 2.26
C ARG A 42 -8.26 -5.53 3.75
N THR A 43 -8.58 -6.53 4.57
CA THR A 43 -8.64 -6.40 6.04
C THR A 43 -7.30 -5.99 6.66
N THR A 44 -6.18 -6.42 6.09
CA THR A 44 -4.82 -6.03 6.51
C THR A 44 -4.58 -4.53 6.31
N ILE A 45 -5.15 -3.96 5.24
CA ILE A 45 -5.06 -2.52 4.96
C ILE A 45 -6.04 -1.75 5.84
N TYR A 46 -7.30 -2.19 5.98
CA TYR A 46 -8.29 -1.52 6.82
C TYR A 46 -7.90 -1.46 8.31
N ARG A 47 -7.13 -2.43 8.81
CA ARG A 47 -6.57 -2.38 10.17
C ARG A 47 -5.56 -1.25 10.38
N ARG A 48 -4.98 -0.71 9.30
CA ARG A 48 -3.91 0.30 9.32
C ARG A 48 -4.39 1.69 8.90
N TYR A 49 -5.39 1.72 8.02
CA TYR A 49 -5.98 2.93 7.48
C TYR A 49 -7.49 2.76 7.47
N ARG A 50 -8.24 3.71 8.03
CA ARG A 50 -9.70 3.70 8.01
C ARG A 50 -10.24 3.85 6.59
N ASP A 51 -9.57 4.64 5.77
CA ASP A 51 -9.99 4.91 4.40
C ASP A 51 -8.83 5.24 3.45
N ARG A 52 -9.15 5.36 2.16
CA ARG A 52 -8.20 5.73 1.09
C ARG A 52 -7.53 7.07 1.36
N SER A 53 -8.24 8.04 1.91
CA SER A 53 -7.72 9.38 2.14
C SER A 53 -6.70 9.39 3.27
N GLU A 54 -6.92 8.61 4.34
CA GLU A 54 -5.92 8.37 5.38
C GLU A 54 -4.66 7.71 4.81
N MET A 55 -4.82 6.71 3.94
CA MET A 55 -3.70 6.03 3.28
C MET A 55 -2.85 6.97 2.42
N LEU A 56 -3.45 8.00 1.79
CA LEU A 56 -2.72 8.94 0.94
C LEU A 56 -2.08 10.11 1.69
N ARG A 57 -2.45 10.35 2.95
CA ARG A 57 -1.91 11.45 3.77
C ARG A 57 -0.71 11.03 4.63
N ARG A 58 -0.43 9.73 4.70
CA ARG A 58 0.60 9.14 5.57
C ARG A 58 1.86 8.81 4.76
#